data_AF-A0A383EN61-F1
#
_entry.id   AF-A0A383EN61-F1
#
_cell.length_a   1.000
_cell.length_b   1.000
_cell.length_c   1.000
_cell.angle_alpha   90.00
_cell.angle_beta   90.00
_cell.angle_gamma   90.00
#
_symmetry.space_group_name_H-M   'P 1'
#
loop_
_entity.id
_entity.type
_entity.pdbx_description
1 polymer ?
#
loop_
_entity_poly.entity_id
_entity_poly.type
_entity_poly.pdbx_seq_one_letter_code
_entity_poly.pdbx_strand_id
1 'polypeptide(L)'
;MVDTVVTTGGTLNSLYWNSTNTGLELMVGIANDLSLIDGYVQLRGRVNDGDYENVGSEESILNGFLNDTITFSLTASEVENMTGFGEDVVIDFSAIIADKAGNQWNGTPGNETDLIVDQTAPADGGIEALTSLGGNILNGYFNSTNTGLLISVNISKTDTSLAGGSAQMQMKTVGDFATIDTAFVIELTDVDAGFVDVQIDADSIKAWSDYLDGRTIFFRSILTDVAG
;
A
#
# COMPACT_ATOMS: atom_id res chain seq x y z
N MET A 1 0.13 -15.58 20.76
CA MET A 1 -0.65 -14.90 19.71
C MET A 1 0.37 -14.20 18.81
N VAL A 2 0.08 -13.99 17.53
CA VAL A 2 0.89 -13.06 16.73
C VAL A 2 0.40 -11.66 17.07
N ASP A 3 1.27 -10.84 17.64
CA ASP A 3 0.91 -9.55 18.21
C ASP A 3 0.99 -8.42 17.17
N THR A 4 1.90 -8.55 16.20
CA THR A 4 2.07 -7.58 15.12
C THR A 4 2.47 -8.28 13.81
N VAL A 5 2.05 -7.69 12.69
CA VAL A 5 2.49 -8.03 11.34
C VAL A 5 2.80 -6.73 10.61
N VAL A 6 4.04 -6.56 10.17
CA VAL A 6 4.51 -5.32 9.55
C VAL A 6 5.25 -5.66 8.26
N THR A 7 4.85 -5.04 7.15
CA THR A 7 5.59 -5.14 5.88
C THR A 7 6.93 -4.44 5.95
N THR A 8 7.91 -4.98 5.23
CA THR A 8 9.27 -4.43 5.16
C THR A 8 9.74 -4.31 3.71
N GLY A 9 10.53 -3.26 3.44
CA GLY A 9 11.03 -2.92 2.12
C GLY A 9 9.98 -2.37 1.16
N GLY A 10 10.44 -1.61 0.16
CA GLY A 10 9.56 -0.97 -0.82
C GLY A 10 8.62 0.07 -0.24
N THR A 11 7.45 0.19 -0.85
CA THR A 11 6.31 0.99 -0.41
C THR A 11 5.59 0.26 0.71
N LEU A 12 5.48 0.90 1.88
CA LEU A 12 4.85 0.32 3.06
C LEU A 12 3.44 0.89 3.21
N ASN A 13 2.44 0.04 3.06
CA ASN A 13 1.06 0.35 3.43
C ASN A 13 0.56 -0.64 4.46
N SER A 14 -0.02 -0.11 5.53
CA SER A 14 -0.51 -0.93 6.64
C SER A 14 -1.58 -1.89 6.14
N LEU A 15 -1.51 -3.15 6.57
CA LEU A 15 -2.45 -4.22 6.21
C LEU A 15 -2.43 -4.67 4.74
N TYR A 16 -1.51 -4.18 3.91
CA TYR A 16 -1.39 -4.59 2.51
C TYR A 16 -0.05 -5.24 2.23
N TRP A 17 -0.03 -6.23 1.33
CA TRP A 17 1.17 -6.77 0.71
C TRP A 17 1.17 -6.39 -0.78
N ASN A 18 2.15 -5.58 -1.20
CA ASN A 18 2.31 -5.15 -2.59
C ASN A 18 3.59 -5.70 -3.24
N SER A 19 3.70 -5.53 -4.56
CA SER A 19 4.82 -6.05 -5.36
C SER A 19 6.19 -5.47 -5.01
N THR A 20 6.23 -4.39 -4.23
CA THR A 20 7.49 -3.75 -3.82
C THR A 20 7.97 -4.23 -2.45
N ASN A 21 7.13 -4.92 -1.67
CA ASN A 21 7.53 -5.45 -0.38
C ASN A 21 8.56 -6.58 -0.52
N THR A 22 9.52 -6.60 0.40
CA THR A 22 10.62 -7.58 0.40
C THR A 22 10.51 -8.61 1.52
N GLY A 23 9.60 -8.42 2.46
CA GLY A 23 9.40 -9.32 3.59
C GLY A 23 8.44 -8.79 4.64
N LEU A 24 8.26 -9.56 5.71
CA LEU A 24 7.47 -9.21 6.89
C LEU A 24 8.31 -9.30 8.16
N GLU A 25 7.97 -8.45 9.13
CA GLU A 25 8.36 -8.62 10.52
C GLU A 25 7.11 -8.99 11.33
N LEU A 26 7.20 -10.06 12.13
CA LEU A 26 6.11 -10.53 12.99
C LEU A 26 6.62 -10.68 14.42
N MET A 27 5.79 -10.32 15.40
CA MET A 27 6.12 -10.50 16.80
C MET A 27 5.17 -11.50 17.45
N VAL A 28 5.73 -12.43 18.23
CA VAL A 28 4.96 -13.43 18.99
C VAL A 28 5.27 -13.29 20.48
N GLY A 29 4.27 -12.92 21.27
CA GLY A 29 4.38 -12.84 22.73
C GLY A 29 4.51 -14.20 23.40
N ILE A 30 5.43 -14.28 24.36
CA ILE A 30 5.75 -15.47 25.14
C ILE A 30 5.38 -15.23 26.60
N ALA A 31 4.59 -16.16 27.15
CA ALA A 31 4.14 -16.07 28.54
C ALA A 31 5.31 -16.20 29.53
N ASN A 32 5.13 -15.67 30.74
CA ASN A 32 6.05 -15.88 31.86
C ASN A 32 5.92 -17.31 32.43
N ASP A 33 6.32 -18.31 31.64
CA ASP A 33 6.26 -19.71 32.01
C ASP A 33 7.63 -20.38 31.77
N LEU A 34 8.29 -20.77 32.87
CA LEU A 34 9.61 -21.40 32.83
C LEU A 34 9.64 -22.74 32.07
N SER A 35 8.50 -23.42 31.93
CA SER A 35 8.43 -24.67 31.16
C SER A 35 8.67 -24.47 29.66
N LEU A 36 8.44 -23.24 29.16
CA LEU A 36 8.65 -22.89 27.76
C LEU A 36 10.13 -22.80 27.36
N ILE A 37 11.05 -22.66 28.33
CA ILE A 37 12.49 -22.60 28.03
C ILE A 37 12.95 -23.91 27.37
N ASP A 38 13.77 -23.80 26.33
CA ASP A 38 14.19 -24.89 25.42
C ASP A 38 13.04 -25.48 24.58
N GLY A 39 11.85 -24.86 24.62
CA GLY A 39 10.78 -25.07 23.66
C GLY A 39 11.00 -24.28 22.36
N TYR A 40 9.99 -24.21 21.52
CA TYR A 40 10.07 -23.48 20.25
C TYR A 40 8.78 -22.76 19.87
N VAL A 41 8.91 -21.80 18.98
CA VAL A 41 7.80 -21.12 18.30
C VAL A 41 7.93 -21.35 16.80
N GLN A 42 6.83 -21.77 16.15
CA GLN A 42 6.74 -21.91 14.70
C GLN A 42 5.61 -21.01 14.19
N LEU A 43 5.93 -20.08 13.30
CA LEU A 43 4.91 -19.28 12.63
C LEU A 43 4.05 -20.15 11.73
N ARG A 44 2.77 -19.81 11.69
CA ARG A 44 1.78 -20.42 10.84
C ARG A 44 1.06 -19.34 10.04
N GLY A 45 0.87 -19.55 8.75
CA GLY A 45 0.12 -18.65 7.89
C GLY A 45 -1.05 -19.36 7.24
N ARG A 46 -2.11 -18.63 6.92
CA ARG A 46 -3.25 -19.13 6.17
C ARG A 46 -3.68 -18.08 5.16
N VAL A 47 -3.98 -18.51 3.94
CA VAL A 47 -4.61 -17.66 2.92
C VAL A 47 -6.12 -17.92 2.89
N ASN A 48 -6.92 -16.86 3.03
CA ASN A 48 -8.37 -16.88 3.13
C ASN A 48 -8.86 -17.95 4.13
N ASP A 49 -9.84 -18.76 3.73
CA ASP A 49 -10.38 -19.88 4.52
C ASP A 49 -9.58 -21.19 4.34
N GLY A 50 -8.33 -21.11 3.88
CA GLY A 50 -7.45 -22.28 3.71
C GLY A 50 -7.05 -22.96 5.03
N ASP A 51 -6.15 -23.92 4.95
CA ASP A 51 -5.52 -24.50 6.13
C ASP A 51 -4.30 -23.66 6.54
N TYR A 52 -4.05 -23.57 7.85
CA TYR A 52 -2.78 -23.03 8.32
C TYR A 52 -1.64 -23.94 7.86
N GLU A 53 -0.52 -23.36 7.44
CA GLU A 53 0.73 -24.06 7.11
C GLU A 53 1.93 -23.40 7.82
N ASN A 54 3.06 -24.10 7.92
CA ASN A 54 4.29 -23.50 8.48
C ASN A 54 4.83 -22.47 7.49
N VAL A 55 5.18 -21.29 8.00
CA VAL A 55 5.84 -20.23 7.23
C VAL A 55 7.11 -19.82 7.96
N GLY A 56 8.22 -19.74 7.25
CA GLY A 56 9.53 -19.49 7.84
C GLY A 56 10.03 -20.62 8.75
N SER A 57 11.12 -20.35 9.44
CA SER A 57 11.79 -21.29 10.35
C SER A 57 11.24 -21.22 11.78
N GLU A 58 11.43 -22.31 12.54
CA GLU A 58 11.18 -22.33 13.98
C GLU A 58 12.24 -21.56 14.76
N GLU A 59 11.84 -20.93 15.86
CA GLU A 59 12.74 -20.21 16.77
C GLU A 59 12.69 -20.81 18.18
N SER A 60 13.86 -20.94 18.82
CA SER A 60 13.96 -21.49 20.18
C SER A 60 13.58 -20.47 21.25
N ILE A 61 12.83 -20.92 22.26
CA ILE A 61 12.45 -20.07 23.39
C ILE A 61 13.57 -20.06 24.44
N LEU A 62 14.25 -18.93 24.53
CA LEU A 62 15.27 -18.66 25.55
C LEU A 62 14.68 -17.97 26.77
N ASN A 63 15.36 -18.06 27.92
CA ASN A 63 14.92 -17.41 29.17
C ASN A 63 14.70 -15.89 29.01
N GLY A 64 15.42 -15.23 28.10
CA GLY A 64 15.27 -13.81 27.83
C GLY A 64 13.95 -13.42 27.17
N PHE A 65 13.24 -14.36 26.54
CA PHE A 65 11.95 -14.09 25.88
C PHE A 65 10.75 -14.25 26.81
N LEU A 66 10.91 -14.77 28.02
CA LEU A 66 9.79 -14.95 28.95
C LEU A 66 9.21 -13.59 29.35
N ASN A 67 7.88 -13.45 29.24
CA ASN A 67 7.17 -12.19 29.43
C ASN A 67 7.61 -11.09 28.44
N ASP A 68 8.09 -11.50 27.27
CA ASP A 68 8.54 -10.66 26.17
C ASP A 68 8.09 -11.29 24.83
N THR A 69 8.64 -10.85 23.72
CA THR A 69 8.31 -11.26 22.36
C THR A 69 9.49 -11.90 21.64
N ILE A 70 9.20 -12.79 20.71
CA ILE A 70 10.15 -13.25 19.69
C ILE A 70 9.78 -12.55 18.38
N THR A 71 10.76 -11.89 17.76
CA THR A 71 10.62 -11.29 16.44
C THR A 71 11.04 -12.28 15.36
N PHE A 72 10.18 -12.46 14.36
CA PHE A 72 10.41 -13.25 13.17
C PHE A 72 10.55 -12.33 11.97
N SER A 73 11.39 -12.74 11.01
CA SER A 73 11.46 -12.11 9.70
C SER A 73 11.13 -13.14 8.62
N LEU A 74 10.16 -12.82 7.78
CA LEU A 74 9.84 -13.59 6.58
C LEU A 74 10.33 -12.84 5.35
N THR A 75 10.92 -13.55 4.40
CA THR A 75 11.22 -13.02 3.08
C THR A 75 9.96 -12.97 2.20
N ALA A 76 9.97 -12.13 1.16
CA ALA A 76 8.91 -12.14 0.15
C ALA A 76 8.65 -13.55 -0.41
N SER A 77 9.71 -14.31 -0.69
CA SER A 77 9.54 -15.68 -1.20
C SER A 77 8.84 -16.61 -0.21
N GLU A 78 9.02 -16.46 1.10
CA GLU A 78 8.33 -17.30 2.09
C GLU A 78 6.85 -16.96 2.18
N VAL A 79 6.49 -15.68 2.02
CA VAL A 79 5.09 -15.22 1.98
C VAL A 79 4.42 -15.63 0.66
N GLU A 80 5.06 -15.37 -0.47
CA GLU A 80 4.50 -15.63 -1.80
C GLU A 80 4.44 -17.12 -2.16
N ASN A 81 5.20 -17.98 -1.46
CA ASN A 81 5.11 -19.44 -1.62
C ASN A 81 3.95 -20.06 -0.83
N MET A 82 3.21 -19.27 -0.05
CA MET A 82 2.08 -19.78 0.71
C MET A 82 1.00 -20.37 -0.22
N THR A 83 0.43 -21.49 0.20
CA THR A 83 -0.60 -22.19 -0.56
C THR A 83 -1.84 -21.31 -0.71
N GLY A 84 -2.15 -20.95 -1.96
CA GLY A 84 -3.29 -20.09 -2.28
C GLY A 84 -2.96 -18.61 -2.38
N PHE A 85 -1.70 -18.21 -2.24
CA PHE A 85 -1.24 -16.85 -2.49
C PHE A 85 -1.64 -16.37 -3.90
N GLY A 86 -2.12 -15.13 -3.99
CA GLY A 86 -2.58 -14.50 -5.22
C GLY A 86 -3.18 -13.12 -4.93
N GLU A 87 -3.65 -12.43 -5.96
CA GLU A 87 -4.30 -11.12 -5.81
C GLU A 87 -5.62 -11.20 -5.04
N ASP A 88 -5.95 -10.12 -4.32
CA ASP A 88 -7.19 -9.91 -3.56
C ASP A 88 -7.44 -10.96 -2.45
N VAL A 89 -6.41 -11.68 -2.01
CA VAL A 89 -6.51 -12.64 -0.91
C VAL A 89 -6.12 -12.01 0.42
N VAL A 90 -6.66 -12.55 1.50
CA VAL A 90 -6.29 -12.19 2.87
C VAL A 90 -5.34 -13.23 3.44
N ILE A 91 -4.27 -12.81 4.09
CA ILE A 91 -3.33 -13.68 4.80
C ILE A 91 -3.45 -13.43 6.31
N ASP A 92 -3.74 -14.49 7.06
CA ASP A 92 -3.75 -14.48 8.51
C ASP A 92 -2.51 -15.19 9.06
N PHE A 93 -1.92 -14.65 10.13
CA PHE A 93 -0.79 -15.27 10.81
C PHE A 93 -1.15 -15.73 12.22
N SER A 94 -0.70 -16.92 12.58
CA SER A 94 -0.73 -17.47 13.93
C SER A 94 0.62 -18.11 14.28
N ALA A 95 0.73 -18.73 15.45
CA ALA A 95 1.96 -19.41 15.84
C ALA A 95 1.65 -20.65 16.69
N ILE A 96 2.46 -21.70 16.55
CA ILE A 96 2.51 -22.83 17.47
C ILE A 96 3.60 -22.52 18.49
N ILE A 97 3.27 -22.62 19.78
CA ILE A 97 4.24 -22.51 20.88
C ILE A 97 4.30 -23.89 21.55
N ALA A 98 5.49 -24.47 21.62
CA ALA A 98 5.72 -25.76 22.25
C ALA A 98 6.70 -25.62 23.42
N ASP A 99 6.43 -26.32 24.52
CA ASP A 99 7.39 -26.46 25.62
C ASP A 99 8.47 -27.50 25.30
N LYS A 100 9.48 -27.62 26.17
CA LYS A 100 10.56 -28.63 26.03
C LYS A 100 10.04 -30.07 26.01
N ALA A 101 8.90 -30.34 26.65
CA ALA A 101 8.30 -31.67 26.71
C ALA A 101 7.44 -31.97 25.46
N GLY A 102 7.26 -31.00 24.56
CA GLY A 102 6.48 -31.11 23.34
C GLY A 102 4.98 -30.85 23.52
N ASN A 103 4.55 -30.31 24.66
CA ASN A 103 3.18 -29.85 24.81
C ASN A 103 2.99 -28.59 23.96
N GLN A 104 2.00 -28.61 23.07
CA GLN A 104 1.78 -27.54 22.11
C GLN A 104 0.55 -26.72 22.47
N TRP A 105 0.66 -25.41 22.24
CA TRP A 105 -0.46 -24.50 22.16
C TRP A 105 -0.51 -23.90 20.75
N ASN A 106 -1.66 -24.02 20.10
CA ASN A 106 -1.92 -23.36 18.83
C ASN A 106 -2.48 -21.98 19.11
N GLY A 107 -1.76 -20.96 18.69
CA GLY A 107 -2.20 -19.59 18.80
C GLY A 107 -3.33 -19.26 17.84
N THR A 108 -4.01 -18.16 18.15
CA THR A 108 -4.92 -17.47 17.25
C THR A 108 -4.19 -16.32 16.57
N PRO A 109 -4.71 -15.82 15.44
CA PRO A 109 -4.35 -14.52 14.91
C PRO A 109 -4.52 -13.40 15.94
N GLY A 110 -3.73 -12.36 15.77
CA GLY A 110 -3.94 -11.09 16.45
C GLY A 110 -5.16 -10.38 15.88
N ASN A 111 -5.57 -9.29 16.51
CA ASN A 111 -6.51 -8.36 15.88
C ASN A 111 -5.73 -7.46 14.91
N GLU A 112 -6.30 -7.15 13.75
CA GLU A 112 -5.69 -6.23 12.76
C GLU A 112 -4.29 -6.68 12.29
N THR A 113 -4.05 -7.99 12.24
CA THR A 113 -2.80 -8.59 11.73
C THR A 113 -2.93 -9.16 10.32
N ASP A 114 -4.09 -8.99 9.70
CA ASP A 114 -4.42 -9.57 8.41
C ASP A 114 -3.76 -8.73 7.30
N LEU A 115 -3.22 -9.40 6.29
CA LEU A 115 -2.66 -8.74 5.11
C LEU A 115 -3.55 -9.01 3.89
N ILE A 116 -3.96 -7.95 3.21
CA ILE A 116 -4.63 -8.02 1.91
C ILE A 116 -3.54 -7.96 0.83
N VAL A 117 -3.48 -8.97 -0.03
CA VAL A 117 -2.53 -9.01 -1.14
C VAL A 117 -3.09 -8.20 -2.31
N ASP A 118 -2.32 -7.20 -2.74
CA ASP A 118 -2.54 -6.46 -3.98
C ASP A 118 -1.18 -6.05 -4.54
N GLN A 119 -0.69 -6.82 -5.51
CA GLN A 119 0.61 -6.61 -6.14
C GLN A 119 0.50 -5.85 -7.47
N THR A 120 -0.71 -5.64 -7.97
CA THR A 120 -0.95 -5.12 -9.31
C THR A 120 -1.02 -3.60 -9.30
N ALA A 121 0.05 -2.96 -9.78
CA ALA A 121 0.08 -1.51 -9.88
C ALA A 121 -1.02 -0.95 -10.81
N PRO A 122 -1.54 0.27 -10.52
CA PRO A 122 -2.52 0.93 -11.35
C PRO A 122 -2.11 1.07 -12.81
N ALA A 123 -3.05 0.84 -13.72
CA ALA A 123 -2.84 1.13 -15.13
C ALA A 123 -2.85 2.65 -15.39
N ASP A 124 -1.86 3.16 -16.13
CA ASP A 124 -1.84 4.55 -16.59
C ASP A 124 -2.85 4.75 -17.74
N GLY A 125 -4.00 5.36 -17.43
CA GLY A 125 -5.01 5.74 -18.42
C GLY A 125 -4.71 7.07 -19.13
N GLY A 126 -3.69 7.82 -18.68
CA GLY A 126 -3.38 9.16 -19.13
C GLY A 126 -4.44 10.21 -18.76
N ILE A 127 -4.23 11.43 -19.27
CA ILE A 127 -5.16 12.54 -19.09
C ILE A 127 -6.18 12.54 -20.24
N GLU A 128 -7.46 12.44 -19.90
CA GLU A 128 -8.58 12.50 -20.86
C GLU A 128 -8.83 13.94 -21.32
N ALA A 129 -8.92 14.86 -20.35
CA ALA A 129 -9.30 16.23 -20.60
C ALA A 129 -8.56 17.20 -19.67
N LEU A 130 -8.32 18.40 -20.17
CA LEU A 130 -7.77 19.52 -19.42
C LEU A 130 -8.55 20.78 -19.77
N THR A 131 -9.21 21.36 -18.78
CA THR A 131 -10.09 22.52 -18.97
C THR A 131 -9.70 23.64 -18.02
N SER A 132 -9.53 24.86 -18.55
CA SER A 132 -9.32 26.05 -17.71
C SER A 132 -10.58 26.40 -16.93
N LEU A 133 -10.41 26.70 -15.64
CA LEU A 133 -11.47 27.14 -14.74
C LEU A 133 -11.44 28.65 -14.56
N GLY A 134 -12.63 29.27 -14.46
CA GLY A 134 -12.80 30.70 -14.18
C GLY A 134 -12.32 31.63 -15.30
N GLY A 135 -12.78 32.89 -15.26
CA GLY A 135 -12.37 33.93 -16.21
C GLY A 135 -12.66 33.59 -17.68
N ASN A 136 -11.74 33.99 -18.56
CA ASN A 136 -11.82 33.74 -19.99
C ASN A 136 -11.27 32.35 -20.31
N ILE A 137 -12.15 31.42 -20.72
CA ILE A 137 -11.77 30.05 -21.07
C ILE A 137 -11.49 30.00 -22.58
N LEU A 138 -10.27 29.63 -22.95
CA LEU A 138 -9.86 29.41 -24.34
C LEU A 138 -9.15 28.06 -24.43
N ASN A 139 -9.62 27.20 -25.33
CA ASN A 139 -9.09 25.85 -25.47
C ASN A 139 -7.57 25.87 -25.77
N GLY A 140 -6.81 25.09 -25.01
CA GLY A 140 -5.35 25.01 -25.12
C GLY A 140 -4.58 26.19 -24.51
N TYR A 141 -5.26 27.15 -23.86
CA TYR A 141 -4.62 28.30 -23.23
C TYR A 141 -5.04 28.46 -21.77
N PHE A 142 -4.02 28.70 -20.94
CA PHE A 142 -4.18 29.18 -19.56
C PHE A 142 -3.74 30.65 -19.51
N ASN A 143 -4.54 31.52 -18.91
CA ASN A 143 -4.30 32.95 -18.87
C ASN A 143 -4.53 33.56 -17.48
N SER A 144 -4.18 34.84 -17.33
CA SER A 144 -4.19 35.56 -16.05
C SER A 144 -5.57 35.65 -15.39
N THR A 145 -6.67 35.48 -16.15
CA THR A 145 -8.03 35.51 -15.61
C THR A 145 -8.54 34.15 -15.14
N ASN A 146 -7.86 33.04 -15.50
CA ASN A 146 -8.23 31.72 -15.03
C ASN A 146 -7.88 31.56 -13.54
N THR A 147 -8.76 30.85 -12.83
CA THR A 147 -8.64 30.54 -11.40
C THR A 147 -8.02 29.16 -11.16
N GLY A 148 -7.93 28.31 -12.19
CA GLY A 148 -7.28 27.01 -12.10
C GLY A 148 -7.45 26.17 -13.36
N LEU A 149 -7.15 24.89 -13.24
CA LEU A 149 -7.39 23.84 -14.23
C LEU A 149 -8.21 22.72 -13.59
N LEU A 150 -9.13 22.15 -14.35
CA LEU A 150 -9.74 20.85 -14.06
C LEU A 150 -9.10 19.83 -15.00
N ILE A 151 -8.49 18.79 -14.44
CA ILE A 151 -7.79 17.74 -15.17
C ILE A 151 -8.51 16.42 -14.92
N SER A 152 -9.07 15.83 -15.96
CA SER A 152 -9.72 14.52 -15.89
C SER A 152 -8.69 13.44 -16.22
N VAL A 153 -8.35 12.62 -15.24
CA VAL A 153 -7.39 11.52 -15.37
C VAL A 153 -8.17 10.23 -15.58
N ASN A 154 -7.92 9.52 -16.68
CA ASN A 154 -8.54 8.22 -16.91
C ASN A 154 -8.02 7.21 -15.88
N ILE A 155 -8.94 6.43 -15.33
CA ILE A 155 -8.63 5.35 -14.40
C ILE A 155 -9.39 4.07 -14.80
N SER A 156 -8.87 2.92 -14.39
CA SER A 156 -9.47 1.63 -14.74
C SER A 156 -10.76 1.38 -13.94
N LYS A 157 -11.85 1.04 -14.64
CA LYS A 157 -13.13 0.67 -14.00
C LYS A 157 -13.12 -0.71 -13.36
N THR A 158 -12.15 -1.54 -13.74
CA THR A 158 -12.06 -2.93 -13.27
C THR A 158 -11.03 -3.10 -12.17
N ASP A 159 -10.35 -2.03 -11.82
CA ASP A 159 -9.36 -1.98 -10.77
C ASP A 159 -10.02 -1.32 -9.54
N THR A 160 -10.47 -2.16 -8.61
CA THR A 160 -11.20 -1.71 -7.43
C THR A 160 -10.28 -1.19 -6.33
N SER A 161 -8.99 -1.54 -6.36
CA SER A 161 -8.03 -1.06 -5.35
C SER A 161 -7.68 0.43 -5.55
N LEU A 162 -8.02 1.01 -6.71
CA LEU A 162 -7.98 2.46 -6.90
C LEU A 162 -8.89 3.24 -5.94
N ALA A 163 -10.03 2.68 -5.52
CA ALA A 163 -10.92 3.36 -4.59
C ALA A 163 -10.29 3.45 -3.19
N GLY A 164 -10.06 4.67 -2.69
CA GLY A 164 -9.27 4.93 -1.48
C GLY A 164 -7.79 5.17 -1.74
N GLY A 165 -7.31 4.89 -2.97
CA GLY A 165 -6.01 5.31 -3.47
C GLY A 165 -5.96 6.81 -3.77
N SER A 166 -4.99 7.23 -4.58
CA SER A 166 -4.82 8.64 -4.92
C SER A 166 -4.36 8.92 -6.35
N ALA A 167 -4.74 10.09 -6.85
CA ALA A 167 -4.23 10.71 -8.06
C ALA A 167 -3.48 12.00 -7.72
N GLN A 168 -2.24 12.12 -8.17
CA GLN A 168 -1.42 13.31 -7.98
C GLN A 168 -0.95 13.86 -9.32
N MET A 169 -1.00 15.18 -9.50
CA MET A 169 -0.57 15.81 -10.74
C MET A 169 0.88 16.22 -10.69
N GLN A 170 1.55 16.05 -11.82
CA GLN A 170 2.86 16.62 -12.07
C GLN A 170 2.83 17.54 -13.27
N MET A 171 3.60 18.62 -13.18
CA MET A 171 3.73 19.65 -14.19
C MET A 171 5.18 19.77 -14.64
N LYS A 172 5.38 20.17 -15.89
CA LYS A 172 6.63 20.78 -16.35
C LYS A 172 6.38 21.85 -17.40
N THR A 173 7.27 22.83 -17.44
CA THR A 173 7.39 23.80 -18.55
C THR A 173 8.71 23.62 -19.30
N VAL A 174 9.77 23.26 -18.57
CA VAL A 174 11.09 22.87 -19.06
C VAL A 174 11.63 21.78 -18.11
N GLY A 175 12.49 20.90 -18.61
CA GLY A 175 13.14 19.88 -17.79
C GLY A 175 12.23 18.72 -17.40
N ASP A 176 12.30 18.31 -16.15
CA ASP A 176 11.61 17.15 -15.62
C ASP A 176 10.26 17.51 -14.99
N PHE A 177 9.36 16.53 -14.94
CA PHE A 177 8.10 16.66 -14.22
C PHE A 177 8.32 16.72 -12.72
N ALA A 178 7.60 17.60 -12.05
CA ALA A 178 7.53 17.64 -10.60
C ALA A 178 6.08 17.85 -10.14
N THR A 179 5.80 17.42 -8.91
CA THR A 179 4.47 17.53 -8.29
C THR A 179 4.02 19.00 -8.19
N ILE A 180 2.76 19.27 -8.56
CA ILE A 180 2.17 20.62 -8.58
C ILE A 180 1.06 20.79 -7.52
N ASP A 181 0.57 19.70 -6.97
CA ASP A 181 -0.57 19.65 -6.05
C ASP A 181 -0.36 18.65 -4.90
N THR A 182 -1.37 18.56 -4.04
CA THR A 182 -1.51 17.48 -3.08
C THR A 182 -2.23 16.31 -3.75
N ALA A 183 -1.91 15.07 -3.35
CA ALA A 183 -2.60 13.91 -3.86
C ALA A 183 -4.11 13.98 -3.54
N PHE A 184 -4.93 13.74 -4.54
CA PHE A 184 -6.39 13.69 -4.47
C PHE A 184 -6.84 12.25 -4.21
N VAL A 185 -7.77 12.04 -3.29
CA VAL A 185 -8.30 10.70 -2.98
C VAL A 185 -9.23 10.26 -4.11
N ILE A 186 -9.00 9.07 -4.66
CA ILE A 186 -9.89 8.48 -5.66
C ILE A 186 -11.06 7.84 -4.93
N GLU A 187 -12.27 8.28 -5.22
CA GLU A 187 -13.49 7.74 -4.62
C GLU A 187 -14.04 6.58 -5.45
N LEU A 188 -14.89 5.74 -4.85
CA LEU A 188 -15.55 4.65 -5.59
C LEU A 188 -16.37 5.17 -6.78
N THR A 189 -16.97 6.36 -6.66
CA THR A 189 -17.70 7.00 -7.75
C THR A 189 -16.82 7.38 -8.94
N ASP A 190 -15.54 7.67 -8.71
CA ASP A 190 -14.58 7.98 -9.76
C ASP A 190 -14.21 6.70 -10.53
N VAL A 191 -14.02 5.59 -9.80
CA VAL A 191 -13.78 4.26 -10.40
C VAL A 191 -14.97 3.84 -11.27
N ASP A 192 -16.20 4.02 -10.77
CA ASP A 192 -17.42 3.77 -11.54
C ASP A 192 -17.50 4.63 -12.81
N ALA A 193 -17.06 5.90 -12.71
CA ALA A 193 -17.00 6.85 -13.82
C ALA A 193 -15.91 6.48 -14.84
N GLY A 194 -14.78 5.91 -14.39
CA GLY A 194 -13.58 5.62 -15.19
C GLY A 194 -12.64 6.80 -15.33
N PHE A 195 -12.85 7.87 -14.56
CA PHE A 195 -11.95 9.01 -14.48
C PHE A 195 -12.08 9.66 -13.11
N VAL A 196 -11.01 10.35 -12.69
CA VAL A 196 -11.01 11.23 -11.52
C VAL A 196 -10.67 12.65 -11.96
N ASP A 197 -11.43 13.62 -11.45
CA ASP A 197 -11.23 15.04 -11.74
C ASP A 197 -10.35 15.68 -10.66
N VAL A 198 -9.16 16.13 -11.05
CA VAL A 198 -8.21 16.82 -10.16
C VAL A 198 -8.18 18.31 -10.51
N GLN A 199 -8.43 19.16 -9.50
CA GLN A 199 -8.38 20.61 -9.65
C GLN A 199 -7.02 21.15 -9.21
N ILE A 200 -6.39 21.95 -10.07
CA ILE A 200 -5.14 22.67 -9.76
C ILE A 200 -5.42 24.16 -9.73
N ASP A 201 -5.11 24.81 -8.60
CA ASP A 201 -5.28 26.24 -8.46
C ASP A 201 -4.30 27.04 -9.32
N ALA A 202 -4.76 28.17 -9.83
CA ALA A 202 -3.95 29.05 -10.66
C ALA A 202 -2.69 29.55 -9.95
N ASP A 203 -2.75 29.71 -8.62
CA ASP A 203 -1.63 30.18 -7.82
C ASP A 203 -0.50 29.15 -7.79
N SER A 204 -0.81 27.84 -7.69
CA SER A 204 0.19 26.77 -7.80
C SER A 204 0.88 26.78 -9.16
N ILE A 205 0.12 26.93 -10.24
CA ILE A 205 0.65 26.99 -11.61
C ILE A 205 1.55 28.22 -11.81
N LYS A 206 1.10 29.39 -11.33
CA LYS A 206 1.84 30.67 -11.45
C LYS A 206 3.05 30.74 -10.55
N ALA A 207 3.08 29.97 -9.46
CA ALA A 207 4.22 29.85 -8.56
C ALA A 207 5.35 28.98 -9.14
N TRP A 208 5.11 28.26 -10.25
CA TRP A 208 6.14 27.47 -10.90
C TRP A 208 7.32 28.36 -11.33
N SER A 209 8.54 27.98 -10.97
CA SER A 209 9.75 28.83 -11.12
C SER A 209 9.96 29.33 -12.54
N ASP A 210 9.54 28.52 -13.51
CA ASP A 210 9.69 28.76 -14.94
C ASP A 210 8.36 29.11 -15.62
N TYR A 211 7.33 29.52 -14.89
CA TYR A 211 6.09 30.02 -15.49
C TYR A 211 6.32 31.34 -16.22
N LEU A 212 6.08 31.37 -17.53
CA LEU A 212 6.18 32.58 -18.37
C LEU A 212 5.15 32.54 -19.51
N ASP A 213 4.76 33.72 -20.01
CA ASP A 213 3.87 33.85 -21.15
C ASP A 213 4.42 33.16 -22.40
N GLY A 214 3.52 32.50 -23.14
CA GLY A 214 3.86 31.78 -24.37
C GLY A 214 4.55 30.42 -24.15
N ARG A 215 4.77 29.99 -22.89
CA ARG A 215 5.26 28.63 -22.62
C ARG A 215 4.17 27.60 -22.71
N THR A 216 4.53 26.43 -23.22
CA THR A 216 3.70 25.23 -23.12
C THR A 216 3.88 24.63 -21.74
N ILE A 217 2.76 24.23 -21.14
CA ILE A 217 2.71 23.51 -19.86
C ILE A 217 2.30 22.07 -20.18
N PHE A 218 3.07 21.11 -19.66
CA PHE A 218 2.76 19.69 -19.79
C PHE A 218 2.34 19.16 -18.42
N PHE A 219 1.38 18.24 -18.44
CA PHE A 219 0.87 17.55 -17.26
C PHE A 219 0.99 16.04 -17.43
N ARG A 220 1.17 15.34 -16.33
CA ARG A 220 0.96 13.89 -16.20
C ARG A 220 0.39 13.60 -14.81
N SER A 221 -0.30 12.48 -14.66
CA SER A 221 -0.73 11.98 -13.36
C SER A 221 0.25 10.93 -12.81
N ILE A 222 0.21 10.75 -11.50
CA ILE A 222 0.69 9.57 -10.78
C ILE A 222 -0.54 8.99 -10.10
N LEU A 223 -0.81 7.71 -10.34
CA LEU A 223 -1.87 6.96 -9.69
C LEU A 223 -1.23 6.00 -8.68
N THR A 224 -1.86 5.90 -7.52
CA THR A 224 -1.50 4.98 -6.44
C THR A 224 -2.80 4.34 -5.96
N ASP A 225 -2.88 3.02 -5.87
CA ASP A 225 -4.03 2.32 -5.28
C ASP A 225 -3.93 2.31 -3.73
N VAL A 226 -4.80 1.55 -3.07
CA VAL A 226 -4.78 1.40 -1.61
C VAL A 226 -3.57 0.63 -1.07
N ALA A 227 -2.90 -0.16 -1.90
CA ALA A 227 -1.78 -1.02 -1.52
C ALA A 227 -0.41 -0.34 -1.72
N GLY A 228 -0.32 0.67 -2.59
CA GLY A 228 0.81 1.63 -2.65
C GLY A 228 1.63 1.67 -3.92
#